data_AF-B9XB54-F1
#
_entry.id   AF-B9XB54-F1
#
_cell.length_a   1.000
_cell.length_b   1.000
_cell.length_c   1.000
_cell.angle_alpha   90.00
_cell.angle_beta   90.00
_cell.angle_gamma   90.00
#
_symmetry.space_group_name_H-M   'P 1'
#
loop_
_entity.id
_entity.type
_entity.pdbx_description
1 polymer ?
#
loop_
_entity_poly.entity_id
_entity_poly.type
_entity_poly.pdbx_seq_one_letter_code
_entity_poly.pdbx_strand_id
1 'polypeptide(L)'
;MTQIRDLLHRRLASLVILAIILPFLAHPLHAVTFQELQADKNLTPESLMRRLAHFKFRLTADLQPRDQFLASETGDCDDFATLAADVLKAKGFTTQLIAVHMEKQFHVVCYVKEVNAYLDYNNRKKPSPLVSTDGSLDDIADKVAHSFRTPWSTVAEFIYNAGVRRVIALDFCQRNG
;
A
#
# COMPACT_ATOMS: atom_id res chain seq x y z
N MET A 1 2.70 -47.92 -40.77
CA MET A 1 2.51 -48.08 -39.30
C MET A 1 3.65 -47.48 -38.45
N THR A 2 4.73 -46.97 -39.03
CA THR A 2 5.91 -46.46 -38.30
C THR A 2 5.77 -45.01 -37.82
N GLN A 3 5.11 -44.14 -38.59
CA GLN A 3 5.03 -42.70 -38.33
C GLN A 3 4.18 -42.29 -37.10
N ILE A 4 3.22 -43.13 -36.69
CA ILE A 4 2.33 -42.86 -35.55
C ILE A 4 3.02 -43.14 -34.21
N ARG A 5 3.94 -44.11 -34.16
CA ARG A 5 4.69 -44.47 -32.92
C ARG A 5 5.71 -43.39 -32.55
N ASP A 6 6.37 -42.80 -33.55
CA ASP A 6 7.32 -41.70 -33.32
C ASP A 6 6.65 -40.41 -32.84
N LEU A 7 5.43 -40.13 -33.32
CA LEU A 7 4.65 -38.99 -32.86
C LEU A 7 4.18 -39.16 -31.40
N LEU A 8 3.76 -40.37 -31.03
CA LEU A 8 3.37 -40.71 -29.65
C LEU A 8 4.55 -40.63 -28.69
N HIS A 9 5.74 -41.14 -29.06
CA HIS A 9 6.94 -41.04 -28.22
C HIS A 9 7.44 -39.60 -28.05
N ARG A 10 7.38 -38.77 -29.09
CA ARG A 10 7.73 -37.33 -28.98
C ARG A 10 6.75 -36.55 -28.10
N ARG A 11 5.45 -36.87 -28.15
CA ARG A 11 4.42 -36.25 -27.30
C ARG A 11 4.56 -36.68 -25.83
N LEU A 12 4.83 -37.97 -25.60
CA LEU A 12 5.07 -38.52 -24.25
C LEU A 12 6.34 -37.97 -23.63
N ALA A 13 7.44 -37.85 -24.38
CA ALA A 13 8.68 -37.24 -23.90
C ALA A 13 8.51 -35.74 -23.58
N SER A 14 7.76 -34.98 -24.40
CA SER A 14 7.43 -33.58 -24.11
C SER A 14 6.56 -33.40 -22.85
N LEU A 15 5.60 -34.31 -22.61
CA LEU A 15 4.76 -34.26 -21.41
C LEU A 15 5.54 -34.58 -20.13
N VAL A 16 6.51 -35.51 -20.21
CA VAL A 16 7.38 -35.86 -19.08
C VAL A 16 8.34 -34.71 -18.74
N ILE A 17 8.91 -34.03 -19.75
CA ILE A 17 9.79 -32.86 -19.51
C ILE A 17 9.01 -31.70 -18.87
N LEU A 18 7.78 -31.43 -19.31
CA LEU A 18 6.94 -30.38 -18.74
C LEU A 18 6.54 -30.67 -17.27
N ALA A 19 6.26 -31.93 -16.94
CA ALA A 19 5.90 -32.35 -15.59
C ALA A 19 7.08 -32.30 -14.60
N ILE A 20 8.32 -32.45 -15.08
CA ILE A 20 9.53 -32.38 -14.23
C ILE A 20 9.96 -30.93 -13.95
N ILE A 21 9.67 -29.98 -14.86
CA ILE A 21 10.06 -28.57 -14.71
C ILE A 21 9.06 -27.79 -13.82
N LEU A 22 7.77 -28.12 -13.86
CA LEU A 22 6.73 -27.42 -13.10
C LEU A 22 6.98 -27.33 -11.57
N PRO A 23 7.43 -28.38 -10.85
CA PRO A 23 7.62 -28.30 -9.41
C PRO A 23 8.83 -27.44 -8.97
N PHE A 24 9.80 -27.19 -9.86
CA PHE A 24 10.96 -26.34 -9.56
C PHE A 24 10.68 -24.83 -9.68
N LEU A 25 9.54 -24.45 -10.24
CA LEU A 25 9.10 -23.05 -10.36
C LEU A 25 8.20 -22.60 -9.20
N ALA A 26 7.71 -23.53 -8.38
CA ALA A 26 6.90 -23.21 -7.21
C ALA A 26 7.80 -22.81 -6.02
N HIS A 27 8.38 -21.60 -6.08
CA HIS A 27 8.87 -20.98 -4.86
C HIS A 27 7.66 -20.69 -3.98
N PRO A 28 7.64 -21.10 -2.70
CA PRO A 28 6.60 -20.63 -1.78
C PRO A 28 6.68 -19.10 -1.78
N LEU A 29 5.59 -18.45 -2.19
CA LEU A 29 5.45 -17.00 -2.07
C LEU A 29 5.44 -16.71 -0.57
N HIS A 30 6.60 -16.41 -0.01
CA HIS A 30 6.73 -16.02 1.37
C HIS A 30 6.07 -14.64 1.50
N ALA A 31 4.99 -14.56 2.29
CA ALA A 31 4.36 -13.29 2.59
C ALA A 31 5.37 -12.41 3.34
N VAL A 32 5.53 -11.17 2.88
CA VAL A 32 6.44 -10.21 3.52
C VAL A 32 6.00 -9.99 4.96
N THR A 33 6.92 -10.11 5.92
CA THR A 33 6.58 -9.88 7.33
C THR A 33 6.88 -8.45 7.77
N PHE A 34 6.22 -8.00 8.85
CA PHE A 34 6.50 -6.69 9.42
C PHE A 34 7.96 -6.59 9.90
N GLN A 35 8.48 -7.66 10.50
CA GLN A 35 9.88 -7.73 10.93
C GLN A 35 10.85 -7.63 9.76
N GLU A 36 10.56 -8.23 8.61
CA GLU A 36 11.39 -8.10 7.39
C GLU A 36 11.42 -6.65 6.88
N LEU A 37 10.27 -5.96 6.86
CA LEU A 37 10.21 -4.55 6.50
C LEU A 37 11.05 -3.70 7.47
N GLN A 38 10.97 -4.00 8.77
CA GLN A 38 11.78 -3.34 9.80
C GLN A 38 13.27 -3.68 9.74
N ALA A 39 13.66 -4.85 9.24
CA ALA A 39 15.06 -5.25 9.09
C ALA A 39 15.71 -4.71 7.81
N ASP A 40 14.93 -4.34 6.79
CA ASP A 40 15.45 -3.87 5.50
C ASP A 40 16.13 -2.49 5.60
N LYS A 41 17.46 -2.46 5.59
CA LYS A 41 18.25 -1.23 5.76
C LYS A 41 18.09 -0.23 4.61
N ASN A 42 17.63 -0.68 3.44
CA ASN A 42 17.51 0.15 2.25
C ASN A 42 16.05 0.59 2.01
N LEU A 43 15.16 0.35 2.98
CA LEU A 43 13.76 0.71 2.86
C LEU A 43 13.57 2.23 2.95
N THR A 44 12.99 2.79 1.90
CA THR A 44 12.61 4.20 1.78
C THR A 44 11.09 4.29 1.62
N PRO A 45 10.48 5.48 1.80
CA PRO A 45 9.06 5.67 1.51
C PRO A 45 8.65 5.16 0.12
N GLU A 46 9.47 5.44 -0.90
CA GLU A 46 9.18 5.03 -2.27
C GLU A 46 9.35 3.51 -2.47
N SER A 47 10.42 2.91 -1.94
CA SER A 47 10.62 1.47 -2.09
C SER A 47 9.57 0.66 -1.32
N LEU A 48 9.08 1.16 -0.19
CA LEU A 48 7.95 0.58 0.53
C LEU A 48 6.66 0.59 -0.32
N MET A 49 6.31 1.72 -0.93
CA MET A 49 5.14 1.79 -1.82
C MET A 49 5.23 0.79 -2.97
N ARG A 50 6.43 0.66 -3.58
CA ARG A 50 6.65 -0.30 -4.67
C ARG A 50 6.53 -1.75 -4.19
N ARG A 51 7.02 -2.06 -2.98
CA ARG A 51 6.96 -3.41 -2.40
C ARG A 51 5.54 -3.86 -2.08
N LEU A 52 4.65 -2.91 -1.78
CA LEU A 52 3.23 -3.19 -1.51
C LEU A 52 2.34 -2.98 -2.75
N ALA A 53 2.89 -2.63 -3.91
CA ALA A 53 2.11 -2.20 -5.07
C ALA A 53 1.17 -3.27 -5.63
N HIS A 54 1.48 -4.55 -5.42
CA HIS A 54 0.68 -5.69 -5.87
C HIS A 54 -0.51 -6.02 -4.97
N PHE A 55 -0.59 -5.45 -3.77
CA PHE A 55 -1.66 -5.74 -2.83
C PHE A 55 -3.03 -5.34 -3.43
N LYS A 56 -4.11 -5.96 -2.96
CA LYS A 56 -5.46 -5.67 -3.43
C LYS A 56 -6.14 -4.68 -2.50
N PHE A 57 -6.87 -3.74 -3.10
CA PHE A 57 -7.72 -2.86 -2.32
C PHE A 57 -9.01 -3.58 -1.96
N ARG A 58 -9.40 -3.53 -0.69
CA ARG A 58 -10.68 -4.02 -0.18
C ARG A 58 -11.07 -3.18 1.03
N LEU A 59 -12.26 -2.58 0.98
CA LEU A 59 -12.83 -1.90 2.14
C LEU A 59 -13.02 -2.88 3.29
N THR A 60 -12.48 -2.52 4.45
CA THR A 60 -12.66 -3.27 5.70
C THR A 60 -13.43 -2.44 6.71
N ALA A 61 -14.09 -3.11 7.65
CA ALA A 61 -14.85 -2.42 8.70
C ALA A 61 -13.92 -1.84 9.78
N ASP A 62 -12.82 -2.56 10.05
CA ASP A 62 -11.86 -2.26 11.10
C ASP A 62 -10.44 -2.34 10.54
N LEU A 63 -9.54 -1.56 11.14
CA LEU A 63 -8.10 -1.64 10.86
C LEU A 63 -7.60 -3.06 11.13
N GLN A 64 -6.96 -3.67 10.14
CA GLN A 64 -6.41 -5.01 10.28
C GLN A 64 -5.13 -5.01 11.12
N PRO A 65 -4.90 -6.07 11.92
CA PRO A 65 -3.57 -6.34 12.45
C PRO A 65 -2.53 -6.42 11.31
N ARG A 66 -1.35 -5.83 11.52
CA ARG A 66 -0.31 -5.70 10.48
C ARG A 66 0.04 -7.03 9.81
N ASP A 67 0.20 -8.08 10.61
CA ASP A 67 0.55 -9.40 10.09
C ASP A 67 -0.57 -10.02 9.25
N GLN A 68 -1.84 -9.75 9.60
CA GLN A 68 -2.98 -10.19 8.80
C GLN A 68 -3.06 -9.43 7.47
N PHE A 69 -2.87 -8.11 7.51
CA PHE A 69 -2.84 -7.28 6.30
C PHE A 69 -1.73 -7.73 5.34
N LEU A 70 -0.53 -7.94 5.85
CA LEU A 70 0.62 -8.41 5.09
C LEU A 70 0.41 -9.83 4.53
N ALA A 71 -0.12 -10.75 5.34
CA ALA A 71 -0.37 -12.13 4.90
C ALA A 71 -1.48 -12.25 3.85
N SER A 72 -2.53 -11.42 3.95
CA SER A 72 -3.65 -11.42 3.01
C SER A 72 -3.37 -10.61 1.74
N GLU A 73 -2.34 -9.78 1.76
CA GLU A 73 -2.01 -8.80 0.72
C GLU A 73 -3.22 -7.97 0.29
N THR A 74 -4.15 -7.70 1.21
CA THR A 74 -5.46 -7.11 0.92
C THR A 74 -5.92 -6.21 2.06
N GLY A 75 -6.26 -4.96 1.77
CA GLY A 75 -6.73 -3.99 2.77
C GLY A 75 -7.18 -2.66 2.17
N ASP A 76 -7.50 -1.70 3.02
CA ASP A 76 -7.93 -0.35 2.61
C ASP A 76 -6.91 0.74 2.95
N CYS A 77 -7.28 2.01 2.74
CA CYS A 77 -6.38 3.14 2.95
C CYS A 77 -5.85 3.24 4.39
N ASP A 78 -6.63 2.83 5.39
CA ASP A 78 -6.18 2.84 6.79
C ASP A 78 -5.10 1.79 7.03
N ASP A 79 -5.29 0.58 6.50
CA ASP A 79 -4.31 -0.51 6.60
C ASP A 79 -2.96 -0.11 5.98
N PHE A 80 -2.99 0.43 4.75
CA PHE A 80 -1.78 0.86 4.04
C PHE A 80 -1.08 2.01 4.75
N ALA A 81 -1.82 3.07 5.11
CA ALA A 81 -1.24 4.25 5.72
C ALA A 81 -0.66 3.94 7.11
N THR A 82 -1.36 3.12 7.90
CA THR A 82 -0.90 2.75 9.25
C THR A 82 0.34 1.86 9.19
N LEU A 83 0.34 0.83 8.33
CA LEU A 83 1.54 0.01 8.11
C LEU A 83 2.73 0.89 7.67
N ALA A 84 2.51 1.80 6.73
CA ALA A 84 3.55 2.72 6.27
C ALA A 84 4.10 3.59 7.39
N ALA A 85 3.21 4.20 8.19
CA ALA A 85 3.61 5.04 9.30
C ALA A 85 4.46 4.27 10.31
N ASP A 86 4.08 3.03 10.65
CA ASP A 86 4.78 2.19 11.62
C ASP A 86 6.13 1.70 11.12
N VAL A 87 6.19 1.21 9.87
CA VAL A 87 7.45 0.78 9.25
C VAL A 87 8.42 1.94 9.16
N LEU A 88 7.98 3.10 8.66
CA LEU A 88 8.84 4.26 8.46
C LEU A 88 9.27 4.91 9.78
N LYS A 89 8.40 4.96 10.80
CA LYS A 89 8.79 5.39 12.15
C LYS A 89 9.89 4.51 12.73
N ALA A 90 9.81 3.20 12.55
CA ALA A 90 10.86 2.28 12.97
C ALA A 90 12.20 2.50 12.22
N LYS A 91 12.18 3.19 11.07
CA LYS A 91 13.37 3.62 10.32
C LYS A 91 13.84 5.03 10.67
N GLY A 92 13.20 5.70 11.62
CA GLY A 92 13.55 7.05 12.05
C GLY A 92 12.92 8.18 11.22
N PHE A 93 11.97 7.88 10.34
CA PHE A 93 11.19 8.94 9.67
C PHE A 93 10.11 9.51 10.59
N THR A 94 9.84 10.80 10.42
CA THR A 94 8.74 11.49 11.07
C THR A 94 7.49 11.36 10.21
N THR A 95 6.54 10.55 10.66
CA THR A 95 5.29 10.28 9.92
C THR A 95 4.04 10.80 10.61
N GLN A 96 3.07 11.25 9.80
CA GLN A 96 1.76 11.72 10.22
C GLN A 96 0.68 10.96 9.45
N LEU A 97 -0.32 10.43 10.16
CA LEU A 97 -1.51 9.87 9.54
C LEU A 97 -2.52 10.99 9.35
N ILE A 98 -2.96 11.17 8.11
CA ILE A 98 -3.85 12.26 7.73
C ILE A 98 -5.08 11.66 7.06
N ALA A 99 -6.25 11.98 7.60
CA ALA A 99 -7.52 11.63 6.99
C ALA A 99 -8.15 12.86 6.33
N VAL A 100 -8.61 12.69 5.10
CA VAL A 100 -9.31 13.70 4.33
C VAL A 100 -10.73 13.23 4.13
N HIS A 101 -11.70 13.99 4.63
CA HIS A 101 -13.12 13.74 4.42
C HIS A 101 -13.60 14.53 3.20
N MET A 102 -14.28 13.83 2.31
CA MET A 102 -14.88 14.36 1.09
C MET A 102 -16.37 13.99 1.07
N GLU A 103 -17.16 14.61 0.18
CA GLU A 103 -18.63 14.49 0.17
C GLU A 103 -19.19 13.06 0.26
N LYS A 104 -18.48 12.05 -0.26
CA LYS A 104 -18.97 10.66 -0.35
C LYS A 104 -18.01 9.61 0.18
N GLN A 105 -16.86 10.02 0.67
CA GLN A 105 -15.78 9.11 1.02
C GLN A 105 -14.76 9.83 1.90
N PHE A 106 -14.02 9.07 2.68
CA PHE A 106 -12.81 9.54 3.33
C PHE A 106 -11.61 8.80 2.73
N HIS A 107 -10.43 9.37 2.88
CA HIS A 107 -9.18 8.72 2.47
C HIS A 107 -8.10 9.01 3.48
N VAL A 108 -7.26 8.01 3.75
CA VAL A 108 -6.15 8.13 4.70
C VAL A 108 -4.83 7.97 3.98
N VAL A 109 -3.89 8.87 4.29
CA VAL A 109 -2.53 8.89 3.74
C VAL A 109 -1.50 8.96 4.87
N CYS A 110 -0.29 8.49 4.58
CA CYS A 110 0.86 8.62 5.46
C CYS A 110 1.78 9.72 4.92
N TYR A 111 1.81 10.88 5.56
CA TYR A 111 2.77 11.93 5.26
C TYR A 111 4.13 11.65 5.92
N VAL A 112 5.22 11.96 5.21
CA VAL A 112 6.60 11.77 5.66
C VAL A 112 7.36 13.09 5.52
N LYS A 113 7.78 13.65 6.65
CA LYS A 113 8.31 15.00 6.73
C LYS A 113 9.64 15.16 6.00
N GLU A 114 10.53 14.17 6.10
CA GLU A 114 11.90 14.24 5.57
C GLU A 114 11.93 14.32 4.04
N VAL A 115 10.89 13.85 3.37
CA VAL A 115 10.77 13.87 1.90
C VAL A 115 9.70 14.85 1.41
N ASN A 116 9.06 15.60 2.32
CA ASN A 116 7.95 16.52 2.02
C ASN A 116 6.93 15.89 1.06
N ALA A 117 6.53 14.65 1.34
CA ALA A 117 5.64 13.89 0.49
C ALA A 117 4.77 12.92 1.31
N TYR A 118 3.60 12.58 0.78
CA TYR A 118 2.75 11.55 1.35
C TYR A 118 2.69 10.30 0.46
N LEU A 119 2.53 9.16 1.14
CA LEU A 119 2.21 7.88 0.52
C LEU A 119 0.69 7.77 0.39
N ASP A 120 0.24 7.61 -0.84
CA ASP A 120 -1.14 7.31 -1.18
C ASP A 120 -1.19 6.04 -2.02
N TYR A 121 -1.82 5.00 -1.47
CA TYR A 121 -1.89 3.70 -2.11
C TYR A 121 -2.54 3.74 -3.50
N ASN A 122 -3.42 4.71 -3.77
CA ASN A 122 -4.03 4.87 -5.09
C ASN A 122 -3.00 5.26 -6.16
N ASN A 123 -1.85 5.80 -5.77
CA ASN A 123 -0.76 6.20 -6.65
C ASN A 123 0.32 5.12 -6.82
N ARG A 124 0.21 3.96 -6.16
CA ARG A 124 1.25 2.90 -6.12
C ARG A 124 1.76 2.40 -7.47
N LYS A 125 0.95 2.47 -8.53
CA LYS A 125 1.31 2.01 -9.88
C LYS A 125 1.93 3.12 -10.74
N LYS A 126 2.00 4.36 -10.25
CA LYS A 126 2.60 5.48 -10.97
C LYS A 126 4.14 5.38 -10.92
N PRO A 127 4.86 5.91 -11.93
CA PRO A 127 6.32 5.91 -11.94
C PRO A 127 6.95 6.64 -10.74
N SER A 128 6.31 7.73 -10.30
CA SER A 128 6.61 8.45 -9.06
C SER A 128 5.38 8.36 -8.16
N PRO A 129 5.32 7.39 -7.23
CA PRO A 129 4.11 7.09 -6.46
C PRO A 129 3.91 8.02 -5.26
N LEU A 130 4.98 8.68 -4.80
CA LEU A 130 4.92 9.71 -3.76
C LEU A 130 4.34 11.01 -4.30
N VAL A 131 3.53 11.69 -3.49
CA VAL A 131 2.96 12.99 -3.84
C VAL A 131 3.60 14.07 -2.99
N SER A 132 4.33 14.98 -3.63
CA SER A 132 4.99 16.11 -2.96
C SER A 132 3.99 17.11 -2.40
N THR A 133 4.29 17.67 -1.23
CA THR A 133 3.45 18.61 -0.48
C THR A 133 4.30 19.59 0.31
N ASP A 134 3.73 20.73 0.71
CA ASP A 134 4.37 21.63 1.67
C ASP A 134 4.21 21.16 3.14
N GLY A 135 3.46 20.08 3.36
CA GLY A 135 3.22 19.47 4.67
C GLY A 135 2.07 20.07 5.46
N SER A 136 1.38 21.09 4.93
CA SER A 136 0.17 21.64 5.53
C SER A 136 -1.03 20.71 5.32
N LEU A 137 -1.99 20.72 6.25
CA LEU A 137 -3.20 19.91 6.12
C LEU A 137 -4.04 20.31 4.91
N ASP A 138 -4.14 21.60 4.59
CA ASP A 138 -4.88 22.13 3.43
C ASP A 138 -4.27 21.65 2.11
N ASP A 139 -2.95 21.76 1.91
CA ASP A 139 -2.29 21.31 0.67
C ASP A 139 -2.42 19.79 0.48
N ILE A 140 -2.29 19.01 1.56
CA ILE A 140 -2.49 17.55 1.52
C ILE A 140 -3.94 17.23 1.18
N ALA A 141 -4.90 17.88 1.84
CA ALA A 141 -6.32 17.69 1.60
C ALA A 141 -6.69 18.01 0.15
N ASP A 142 -6.18 19.11 -0.39
CA ASP A 142 -6.37 19.52 -1.77
C ASP A 142 -5.87 18.50 -2.78
N LYS A 143 -4.64 18.01 -2.60
CA LYS A 143 -4.04 17.05 -3.52
C LYS A 143 -4.75 15.70 -3.47
N VAL A 144 -5.15 15.27 -2.28
CA VAL A 144 -5.97 14.07 -2.10
C VAL A 144 -7.33 14.27 -2.79
N ALA A 145 -8.06 15.33 -2.47
CA ALA A 145 -9.35 15.66 -3.04
C ALA A 145 -9.33 15.77 -4.57
N HIS A 146 -8.28 16.39 -5.12
CA HIS A 146 -8.04 16.48 -6.55
C HIS A 146 -7.89 15.10 -7.20
N SER A 147 -7.19 14.16 -6.55
CA SER A 147 -7.03 12.79 -7.06
C SER A 147 -8.34 12.02 -7.16
N PHE A 148 -9.31 12.35 -6.28
CA PHE A 148 -10.66 11.79 -6.28
C PHE A 148 -11.69 12.63 -7.05
N ARG A 149 -11.29 13.79 -7.59
CA ARG A 149 -12.16 14.73 -8.32
C ARG A 149 -13.40 15.13 -7.54
N THR A 150 -13.23 15.39 -6.25
CA THR A 150 -14.31 15.73 -5.31
C THR A 150 -13.79 16.79 -4.35
N PRO A 151 -14.61 17.76 -3.90
CA PRO A 151 -14.19 18.67 -2.84
C PRO A 151 -13.99 17.91 -1.52
N TRP A 152 -13.11 18.43 -0.67
CA TRP A 152 -12.97 18.00 0.71
C TRP A 152 -13.69 18.97 1.66
N SER A 153 -14.12 18.45 2.81
CA SER A 153 -14.86 19.20 3.84
C SER A 153 -14.02 19.38 5.10
N THR A 154 -13.36 18.32 5.56
CA THR A 154 -12.47 18.34 6.73
C THR A 154 -11.21 17.52 6.48
N VAL A 155 -10.13 17.90 7.16
CA VAL A 155 -8.87 17.16 7.16
C VAL A 155 -8.34 17.08 8.59
N ALA A 156 -7.86 15.90 9.00
CA ALA A 156 -7.40 15.67 10.35
C ALA A 156 -6.09 14.89 10.37
N GLU A 157 -5.11 15.38 11.12
CA GLU A 157 -4.01 14.56 11.61
C GLU A 157 -4.50 13.73 12.80
N PHE A 158 -4.11 12.46 12.84
CA PHE A 158 -4.49 11.58 13.94
C PHE A 158 -3.40 10.56 14.28
N ILE A 159 -3.59 9.89 15.40
CA ILE A 159 -2.80 8.72 15.82
C ILE A 159 -3.74 7.59 16.25
N TYR A 160 -3.26 6.35 16.18
CA TYR A 160 -3.88 5.22 16.88
C TYR A 160 -3.21 5.05 18.24
N ASN A 161 -4.01 5.04 19.29
CA ASN A 161 -3.57 4.70 20.65
C ASN A 161 -4.45 3.55 21.17
N ALA A 162 -3.85 2.40 21.44
CA ALA A 162 -4.57 1.18 21.85
C ALA A 162 -5.75 0.81 20.94
N GLY A 163 -5.59 0.99 19.62
CA GLY A 163 -6.65 0.74 18.63
C GLY A 163 -7.68 1.87 18.49
N VAL A 164 -7.62 2.89 19.34
CA VAL A 164 -8.53 4.04 19.29
C VAL A 164 -7.88 5.17 18.49
N ARG A 165 -8.62 5.68 17.50
CA ARG A 165 -8.21 6.84 16.71
C ARG A 165 -8.38 8.13 17.54
N ARG A 166 -7.31 8.90 17.68
CA ARG A 166 -7.31 10.22 18.36
C ARG A 166 -6.84 11.30 17.41
N VAL A 167 -7.67 12.32 17.22
CA VAL A 167 -7.34 13.52 16.43
C VAL A 167 -6.30 14.37 17.18
N ILE A 168 -5.28 14.82 16.44
CA ILE A 168 -4.19 15.68 16.92
C ILE A 168 -4.37 17.10 16.40
N ALA A 169 -4.73 17.24 15.14
CA ALA A 169 -5.04 18.52 14.50
C ALA A 169 -6.20 18.34 13.52
N LEU A 170 -6.97 19.41 13.30
CA LEU A 170 -8.16 19.41 12.46
C LEU A 170 -8.23 20.74 11.71
N ASP A 171 -8.57 20.69 10.44
CA ASP A 171 -8.85 21.85 9.61
C ASP A 171 -10.12 21.63 8.76
N PHE A 172 -10.71 22.73 8.31
CA PHE A 172 -11.96 22.77 7.56
C PHE A 172 -11.75 23.50 6.23
N CYS A 173 -12.40 23.02 5.18
CA CYS A 173 -12.28 23.64 3.87
C CYS A 173 -12.86 25.07 3.91
N GLN A 174 -12.01 26.07 3.72
CA GLN A 174 -12.40 27.48 3.77
C GLN A 174 -12.99 28.02 2.44
N ARG A 175 -13.13 27.18 1.42
CA ARG A 175 -13.56 27.59 0.05
C ARG A 175 -15.07 27.67 -0.16
N ASN A 176 -15.85 27.61 0.91
CA ASN A 176 -17.30 27.80 0.87
C ASN A 176 -17.70 29.23 1.24
N GLY A 177 -17.06 30.22 0.59
CA GLY A 177 -17.39 31.64 0.68
C GLY A 177 -17.69 32.22 -0.69
#